data_AF-W6XQ91-F1
#
_entry.id   AF-W6XQ91-F1
#
_cell.length_a   1.000
_cell.length_b   1.000
_cell.length_c   1.000
_cell.angle_alpha   90.00
_cell.angle_beta   90.00
_cell.angle_gamma   90.00
#
_symmetry.space_group_name_H-M   'P 1'
#
loop_
_entity.id
_entity.type
_entity.pdbx_description
1 polymer ?
#
loop_
_entity_poly.entity_id
_entity_poly.type
_entity_poly.pdbx_seq_one_letter_code
_entity_poly.pdbx_strand_id
1 'polypeptide(L)'
;MLKRYGDYKAVEGRIQEALKALESSPKTSLAVLARQFDVPYYRLYRRARGAQSKSSRPAPNIRLNAAQDLALKAYIDRCDQLGMPALVPQLVGAAQRILDLEHPSGQAPALGKDWVARWLKANPDCRRKKQRQQELNRIALNTVEAYTAHFDALRKVLDKYVIQP
;
A
#
# COMPACT_ATOMS: atom_id res chain seq x y z
N MET A 1 35.15 -0.49 -9.82
CA MET A 1 35.47 -1.21 -8.57
C MET A 1 34.90 -2.62 -8.63
N LEU A 2 35.74 -3.66 -8.68
CA LEU A 2 35.27 -5.02 -8.46
C LEU A 2 34.70 -5.13 -7.04
N LYS A 3 33.47 -5.59 -6.91
CA LYS A 3 32.90 -5.93 -5.61
C LYS A 3 33.58 -7.23 -5.17
N ARG A 4 34.51 -7.16 -4.20
CA ARG A 4 35.21 -8.32 -3.61
C ARG A 4 34.30 -9.52 -3.30
N TYR A 5 33.06 -9.25 -2.95
CA TYR A 5 32.07 -10.26 -2.54
C TYR A 5 30.93 -10.45 -3.57
N GLY A 6 31.03 -9.85 -4.77
CA GLY A 6 30.04 -9.99 -5.83
C GLY A 6 28.76 -9.15 -5.63
N ASP A 7 27.65 -9.65 -6.17
CA ASP A 7 26.35 -8.96 -6.16
C ASP A 7 25.73 -8.85 -4.76
N TYR A 8 24.99 -7.76 -4.51
CA TYR A 8 24.35 -7.50 -3.22
C TYR A 8 23.37 -8.60 -2.81
N LYS A 9 22.53 -9.09 -3.74
CA LYS A 9 21.50 -10.08 -3.44
C LYS A 9 22.13 -11.42 -3.07
N ALA A 10 23.17 -11.81 -3.81
CA ALA A 10 23.95 -13.01 -3.52
C ALA A 10 24.65 -12.94 -2.16
N VAL A 11 25.26 -11.79 -1.81
CA VAL A 11 25.90 -11.58 -0.50
C VAL A 11 24.88 -11.67 0.64
N GLU A 12 23.72 -11.04 0.51
CA GLU A 12 22.68 -11.12 1.56
C GLU A 12 22.15 -12.55 1.72
N GLY A 13 22.04 -13.33 0.63
CA GLY A 13 21.70 -14.76 0.70
C GLY A 13 22.71 -15.55 1.54
N ARG A 14 24.01 -15.40 1.25
CA ARG A 14 25.09 -16.06 2.01
C ARG A 14 25.16 -15.60 3.46
N ILE A 15 24.79 -14.35 3.75
CA ILE A 15 24.67 -13.87 5.13
C ILE A 15 23.55 -14.60 5.87
N GLN A 16 22.40 -14.85 5.25
CA GLN A 16 21.33 -15.61 5.89
C GLN A 16 21.76 -17.06 6.17
N GLU A 17 22.50 -17.68 5.27
CA GLU A 17 23.10 -19.01 5.49
C GLU A 17 24.09 -19.01 6.66
N ALA A 18 24.97 -18.00 6.72
CA ALA A 18 25.92 -17.84 7.83
C ALA A 18 25.21 -17.63 9.18
N LEU A 19 24.08 -16.93 9.21
CA LEU A 19 23.27 -16.78 10.42
C LEU A 19 22.61 -18.10 10.85
N LYS A 20 22.08 -18.89 9.92
CA LYS A 20 21.54 -20.22 10.22
C LYS A 20 22.63 -21.17 10.77
N ALA A 21 23.84 -21.08 10.23
CA ALA A 21 24.98 -21.83 10.73
C ALA A 21 25.39 -21.38 12.15
N LEU A 22 25.27 -20.08 12.45
CA LEU A 22 25.48 -19.55 13.80
C LEU A 22 24.41 -20.04 14.78
N GLU A 23 23.14 -20.08 14.37
CA GLU A 23 22.04 -20.65 15.18
C GLU A 23 22.27 -22.13 15.48
N SER A 24 22.77 -22.88 14.50
CA SER A 24 23.08 -24.32 14.64
C SER A 24 24.33 -24.59 15.48
N SER A 25 25.24 -23.61 15.59
CA SER A 25 26.52 -23.74 16.29
C SER A 25 26.91 -22.41 16.96
N PRO A 26 26.29 -22.08 18.10
CA PRO A 26 26.38 -20.75 18.71
C PRO A 26 27.78 -20.40 19.27
N LYS A 27 28.68 -21.38 19.39
CA LYS A 27 30.07 -21.17 19.84
C LYS A 27 30.99 -20.68 18.71
N THR A 28 30.55 -20.69 17.46
CA THR A 28 31.38 -20.32 16.31
C THR A 28 31.57 -18.82 16.20
N SER A 29 32.81 -18.37 16.02
CA SER A 29 33.11 -16.95 15.83
C SER A 29 32.55 -16.42 14.51
N LEU A 30 31.92 -15.24 14.55
CA LEU A 30 31.44 -14.52 13.36
C LEU A 30 32.55 -14.25 12.34
N ALA A 31 33.80 -14.10 12.78
CA ALA A 31 34.93 -13.91 11.87
C ALA A 31 35.24 -15.15 11.05
N VAL A 32 35.05 -16.35 11.63
CA VAL A 32 35.21 -17.63 10.92
C VAL A 32 34.09 -17.80 9.90
N LEU A 33 32.84 -17.57 10.30
CA LEU A 33 31.68 -17.63 9.41
C LEU A 33 31.80 -16.62 8.26
N ALA A 34 32.27 -15.40 8.51
CA ALA A 34 32.48 -14.41 7.46
C ALA A 34 33.45 -14.89 6.37
N ARG A 35 34.51 -15.62 6.75
CA ARG A 35 35.46 -16.21 5.79
C ARG A 35 34.87 -17.43 5.09
N GLN A 36 34.22 -18.33 5.84
CA GLN A 36 33.63 -19.57 5.32
C GLN A 36 32.55 -19.30 4.26
N PHE A 37 31.67 -18.32 4.52
CA PHE A 37 30.59 -17.95 3.61
C PHE A 37 31.00 -16.85 2.62
N ASP A 38 32.26 -16.38 2.68
CA ASP A 38 32.80 -15.29 1.87
C ASP A 38 31.90 -14.03 1.87
N VAL A 39 31.63 -13.51 3.08
CA VAL A 39 30.80 -12.31 3.30
C VAL A 39 31.55 -11.22 4.08
N PRO A 40 31.21 -9.94 3.89
CA PRO A 40 31.81 -8.87 4.68
C PRO A 40 31.49 -9.02 6.17
N TYR A 41 32.51 -9.12 7.02
CA TYR A 41 32.38 -9.30 8.47
C TYR A 41 31.42 -8.29 9.12
N TYR A 42 31.61 -6.99 8.88
CA TYR A 42 30.76 -5.95 9.49
C TYR A 42 29.29 -6.05 9.07
N ARG A 43 29.00 -6.58 7.87
CA ARG A 43 27.62 -6.76 7.40
C ARG A 43 26.97 -7.94 8.12
N LEU A 44 27.69 -9.06 8.24
CA LEU A 44 27.26 -10.23 9.02
C LEU A 44 27.05 -9.86 10.50
N TYR A 45 27.99 -9.15 11.10
CA TYR A 45 27.90 -8.68 12.50
C TYR A 45 26.63 -7.85 12.75
N ARG A 46 26.32 -6.89 11.88
CA ARG A 46 25.10 -6.08 12.01
C ARG A 46 23.83 -6.94 11.91
N ARG A 47 23.83 -7.94 11.04
CA ARG A 47 22.69 -8.83 10.83
C ARG A 47 22.47 -9.77 12.02
N ALA A 48 23.56 -10.29 12.60
CA ALA A 48 23.51 -11.05 13.84
C ALA A 48 22.95 -10.24 15.01
N ARG A 49 23.15 -8.92 15.02
CA ARG A 49 22.52 -8.00 16.00
C ARG A 49 21.09 -7.56 15.64
N GLY A 50 20.45 -8.20 14.66
CA GLY A 50 19.06 -7.91 14.26
C GLY A 50 18.89 -6.73 13.30
N ALA A 51 19.96 -6.15 12.76
CA ALA A 51 19.81 -5.07 11.78
C ALA A 51 19.22 -5.61 10.46
N GLN A 52 18.17 -4.95 9.95
CA GLN A 52 17.52 -5.32 8.70
C GLN A 52 18.33 -4.99 7.45
N SER A 53 18.13 -5.78 6.39
CA SER A 53 18.81 -5.58 5.11
C SER A 53 18.25 -4.42 4.33
N LYS A 54 18.98 -3.96 3.30
CA LYS A 54 18.45 -2.89 2.44
C LYS A 54 17.16 -3.34 1.74
N SER A 55 17.03 -4.65 1.45
CA SER A 55 15.85 -5.22 0.82
C SER A 55 14.69 -5.46 1.79
N SER A 56 14.99 -5.77 3.06
CA SER A 56 13.96 -6.05 4.06
C SER A 56 13.57 -4.83 4.90
N ARG A 57 14.42 -3.81 4.98
CA ARG A 57 14.17 -2.60 5.76
C ARG A 57 13.02 -1.81 5.11
N PRO A 58 12.06 -1.31 5.91
CA PRO A 58 11.04 -0.40 5.38
C PRO A 58 11.70 0.83 4.76
N ALA A 59 11.08 1.34 3.68
CA ALA A 59 11.58 2.54 3.03
C ALA A 59 11.67 3.68 4.06
N PRO A 60 12.79 4.45 4.09
CA PRO A 60 12.83 5.64 4.91
C PRO A 60 11.74 6.62 4.42
N ASN A 61 11.09 7.31 5.36
CA ASN A 61 10.07 8.34 5.09
C ASN A 61 8.73 7.82 4.53
N ILE A 62 8.27 6.66 5.01
CA ILE A 62 6.88 6.26 4.83
C ILE A 62 5.99 7.31 5.55
N ARG A 63 5.12 7.96 4.78
CA ARG A 63 4.22 9.01 5.29
C ARG A 63 2.98 8.45 5.96
N LEU A 64 2.45 7.34 5.46
CA LEU A 64 1.25 6.70 5.97
C LEU A 64 1.61 5.49 6.83
N ASN A 65 1.03 5.38 8.03
CA ASN A 65 1.14 4.16 8.81
C ASN A 65 0.35 3.00 8.15
N ALA A 66 0.47 1.78 8.69
CA ALA A 66 -0.17 0.61 8.09
C ALA A 66 -1.71 0.71 8.03
N ALA A 67 -2.35 1.29 9.04
CA ALA A 67 -3.80 1.47 9.07
C ALA A 67 -4.27 2.54 8.07
N GLN A 68 -3.54 3.65 7.96
CA GLN A 68 -3.78 4.71 7.00
C GLN A 68 -3.58 4.22 5.55
N ASP A 69 -2.58 3.38 5.31
CA ASP A 69 -2.34 2.74 4.00
C ASP A 69 -3.51 1.83 3.60
N LEU A 70 -4.03 1.05 4.55
CA LEU A 70 -5.23 0.23 4.34
C LEU A 70 -6.48 1.07 4.08
N ALA A 71 -6.67 2.16 4.83
CA ALA A 71 -7.80 3.08 4.60
C ALA A 71 -7.75 3.69 3.19
N LEU A 72 -6.56 4.05 2.72
CA LEU A 72 -6.40 4.59 1.37
C LEU A 72 -6.66 3.53 0.28
N LYS A 73 -6.27 2.28 0.51
CA LYS A 73 -6.62 1.15 -0.38
C LYS A 73 -8.13 0.91 -0.42
N ALA A 74 -8.78 0.91 0.74
CA ALA A 74 -10.23 0.78 0.85
C ALA A 74 -10.97 1.90 0.12
N TYR A 75 -10.42 3.13 0.12
CA TYR A 75 -10.95 4.23 -0.68
C TYR A 75 -10.91 3.92 -2.19
N ILE A 76 -9.79 3.38 -2.70
CA ILE A 76 -9.68 2.97 -4.11
C ILE A 76 -10.70 1.87 -4.42
N ASP A 77 -10.83 0.87 -3.55
CA ASP A 77 -11.81 -0.22 -3.72
C ASP A 77 -13.24 0.31 -3.74
N ARG A 78 -13.56 1.27 -2.88
CA ARG A 78 -14.88 1.91 -2.84
C ARG A 78 -15.17 2.67 -4.14
N CYS A 79 -14.18 3.39 -4.67
CA CYS A 79 -14.29 4.04 -5.97
C CYS A 79 -14.57 3.03 -7.09
N ASP A 80 -13.81 1.92 -7.12
CA ASP A 80 -14.00 0.86 -8.12
C ASP A 80 -15.40 0.22 -8.03
N GLN A 81 -15.91 -0.02 -6.81
CA GLN A 81 -17.28 -0.50 -6.58
C GLN A 81 -18.35 0.47 -7.10
N LEU A 82 -18.08 1.78 -7.06
CA LEU A 82 -18.97 2.80 -7.65
C LEU A 82 -18.85 2.87 -9.18
N GLY A 83 -17.92 2.15 -9.78
CA GLY A 83 -17.59 2.26 -11.20
C GLY A 83 -16.87 3.56 -11.56
N MET A 84 -16.29 4.26 -10.58
CA MET A 84 -15.53 5.50 -10.80
C MET A 84 -14.06 5.29 -10.45
N PRO A 85 -13.10 5.67 -11.31
CA PRO A 85 -11.70 5.47 -10.98
C PRO A 85 -11.25 6.54 -10.00
N ALA A 86 -10.48 6.15 -8.97
CA ALA A 86 -9.83 7.12 -8.09
C ALA A 86 -8.70 7.82 -8.85
N LEU A 87 -8.89 9.10 -9.18
CA LEU A 87 -7.87 9.88 -9.89
C LEU A 87 -6.70 10.22 -8.97
N VAL A 88 -5.52 10.44 -9.54
CA VAL A 88 -4.30 10.79 -8.79
C VAL A 88 -4.49 12.00 -7.86
N PRO A 89 -5.11 13.13 -8.27
CA PRO A 89 -5.35 14.25 -7.37
C PRO A 89 -6.30 13.89 -6.21
N GLN A 90 -7.32 13.08 -6.48
CA GLN A 90 -8.26 12.62 -5.45
C GLN A 90 -7.56 11.72 -4.44
N LEU A 91 -6.67 10.83 -4.91
CA LEU A 91 -5.89 9.95 -4.06
C LEU A 91 -4.93 10.72 -3.15
N VAL A 92 -4.27 11.76 -3.69
CA VAL A 92 -3.42 12.67 -2.88
C VAL A 92 -4.27 13.41 -1.85
N GLY A 93 -5.44 13.93 -2.24
CA GLY A 93 -6.36 14.60 -1.33
C GLY A 93 -6.88 13.67 -0.22
N ALA A 94 -7.27 12.44 -0.55
CA ALA A 94 -7.72 11.45 0.42
C ALA A 94 -6.60 11.08 1.40
N ALA A 95 -5.38 10.88 0.92
CA ALA A 95 -4.23 10.61 1.76
C ALA A 95 -3.89 11.78 2.69
N GLN A 96 -3.94 13.02 2.19
CA GLN A 96 -3.73 14.22 2.99
C GLN A 96 -4.82 14.35 4.06
N ARG A 97 -6.09 14.11 3.70
CA ARG A 97 -7.22 14.14 4.62
C ARG A 97 -7.06 13.14 5.77
N ILE A 98 -6.57 11.93 5.49
CA ILE A 98 -6.28 10.92 6.51
C ILE A 98 -5.21 11.44 7.48
N LEU A 99 -4.14 12.04 6.96
CA LEU A 99 -3.08 12.62 7.79
C LEU A 99 -3.58 13.79 8.64
N ASP A 100 -4.41 14.66 8.06
CA ASP A 100 -4.97 15.82 8.74
C ASP A 100 -5.88 15.41 9.91
N LEU A 101 -6.66 14.32 9.76
CA LEU A 101 -7.52 13.78 10.82
C LEU A 101 -6.75 13.31 12.06
N GLU A 102 -5.58 12.70 11.87
CA GLU A 102 -4.77 12.18 12.97
C GLU A 102 -3.78 13.22 13.52
N HIS A 103 -3.61 14.35 12.84
CA HIS A 103 -2.69 15.39 13.29
C HIS A 103 -3.30 16.20 14.44
N PRO A 104 -2.56 16.48 15.54
CA PRO A 104 -3.09 17.21 16.69
C PRO A 104 -3.67 18.60 16.37
N SER A 105 -3.13 19.29 15.37
CA SER A 105 -3.62 20.61 14.93
C SER A 105 -4.73 20.52 13.87
N GLY A 106 -5.12 19.31 13.43
CA GLY A 106 -6.04 19.10 12.32
C GLY A 106 -5.45 19.38 10.93
N GLN A 107 -4.16 19.71 10.84
CA GLN A 107 -3.47 19.99 9.58
C GLN A 107 -2.05 19.41 9.60
N ALA A 108 -1.85 18.34 8.85
CA ALA A 108 -0.55 17.71 8.70
C ALA A 108 0.29 18.42 7.63
N PRO A 109 1.63 18.27 7.66
CA PRO A 109 2.48 18.73 6.57
C PRO A 109 2.03 18.17 5.22
N ALA A 110 2.12 18.96 4.15
CA ALA A 110 1.70 18.53 2.82
C ALA A 110 2.47 17.27 2.36
N LEU A 111 1.78 16.40 1.62
CA LEU A 111 2.41 15.32 0.88
C LEU A 111 3.28 15.89 -0.25
N GLY A 112 4.47 15.31 -0.43
CA GLY A 112 5.39 15.75 -1.48
C GLY A 112 4.87 15.39 -2.88
N LYS A 113 5.29 16.17 -3.90
CA LYS A 113 4.85 16.00 -5.30
C LYS A 113 4.98 14.56 -5.83
N ASP A 114 6.07 13.87 -5.50
CA ASP A 114 6.35 12.51 -5.98
C ASP A 114 5.78 11.40 -5.07
N TRP A 115 5.14 11.76 -3.96
CA TRP A 115 4.68 10.80 -2.97
C TRP A 115 3.76 9.75 -3.60
N VAL A 116 2.79 10.18 -4.40
CA VAL A 116 1.81 9.27 -5.02
C VAL A 116 2.44 8.30 -6.01
N ALA A 117 3.42 8.77 -6.79
CA ALA A 117 4.16 7.92 -7.72
C ALA A 117 4.96 6.83 -6.97
N ARG A 118 5.57 7.19 -5.84
CA ARG A 118 6.29 6.25 -4.97
C ARG A 118 5.34 5.26 -4.29
N TRP A 119 4.20 5.75 -3.81
CA TRP A 119 3.17 4.93 -3.17
C TRP A 119 2.57 3.91 -4.14
N LEU A 120 2.22 4.31 -5.37
CA LEU A 120 1.72 3.40 -6.40
C LEU A 120 2.79 2.40 -6.88
N LYS A 121 4.07 2.74 -6.81
CA LYS A 121 5.17 1.81 -7.09
C LYS A 121 5.29 0.74 -5.99
N ALA A 122 5.01 1.11 -4.74
CA ALA A 122 4.99 0.18 -3.61
C ALA A 122 3.71 -0.68 -3.55
N ASN A 123 2.60 -0.18 -4.11
CA ASN A 123 1.29 -0.84 -4.14
C ASN A 123 0.85 -1.12 -5.60
N PRO A 124 1.45 -2.13 -6.26
CA PRO A 124 1.21 -2.41 -7.67
C PRO A 124 -0.23 -2.84 -7.96
N ASP A 125 -0.92 -3.43 -6.99
CA ASP A 125 -2.34 -3.79 -6.98
C ASP A 125 -3.26 -2.56 -7.16
N CYS A 126 -2.82 -1.40 -6.69
CA CYS A 126 -3.57 -0.14 -6.78
C CYS A 126 -3.24 0.68 -8.04
N ARG A 127 -2.19 0.31 -8.79
CA ARG A 127 -1.67 1.12 -9.90
C ARG A 127 -2.54 1.08 -11.14
N ARG A 128 -3.12 -0.08 -11.46
CA ARG A 128 -3.97 -0.29 -12.63
C ARG A 128 -5.07 -1.28 -12.27
N LYS A 129 -6.27 -0.76 -12.01
CA LYS A 129 -7.48 -1.57 -11.88
C LYS A 129 -8.31 -1.42 -13.15
N LYS A 130 -8.63 -2.55 -13.79
CA LYS A 130 -9.57 -2.56 -14.91
C LYS A 130 -10.95 -2.35 -14.33
N GLN A 131 -11.58 -1.23 -14.65
CA GLN A 131 -12.92 -0.96 -14.18
C GLN A 131 -13.91 -1.97 -14.77
N ARG A 132 -14.86 -2.41 -13.95
CA ARG A 132 -16.00 -3.17 -14.44
C ARG A 132 -16.85 -2.25 -15.32
N GLN A 133 -17.13 -2.71 -16.54
CA GLN A 133 -18.04 -2.00 -17.42
C GLN A 133 -19.41 -1.90 -16.75
N GLN A 134 -19.92 -0.69 -16.58
CA GLN A 134 -21.28 -0.47 -16.12
C GLN A 134 -22.25 -0.93 -17.21
N GLU A 135 -23.36 -1.56 -16.82
CA GLU A 135 -24.41 -1.94 -17.77
C GLU A 135 -24.98 -0.68 -18.42
N LEU A 136 -25.03 -0.66 -19.76
CA LEU A 136 -25.47 0.50 -20.54
C LEU A 136 -26.86 0.99 -20.12
N ASN A 137 -27.77 0.05 -19.81
CA ASN A 137 -29.12 0.36 -19.34
C ASN A 137 -29.11 1.10 -18.00
N ARG A 138 -28.17 0.77 -17.11
CA ARG A 138 -28.02 1.42 -15.81
C ARG A 138 -27.48 2.85 -15.96
N ILE A 139 -26.59 3.07 -16.92
CA ILE A 139 -26.11 4.42 -17.25
C ILE A 139 -27.25 5.24 -17.88
N ALA A 140 -28.03 4.65 -18.79
CA ALA A 140 -29.16 5.32 -19.43
C ALA A 140 -30.27 5.71 -18.45
N LEU A 141 -30.43 4.98 -17.35
CA LEU A 141 -31.37 5.31 -16.26
C LEU A 141 -30.82 6.32 -15.25
N ASN A 142 -29.55 6.76 -15.36
CA ASN A 142 -28.99 7.82 -14.50
C ASN A 142 -29.38 9.23 -14.97
N THR A 143 -30.52 9.40 -15.65
CA THR A 143 -31.04 10.72 -16.01
C THR A 143 -31.98 11.24 -14.93
N VAL A 144 -32.09 12.55 -14.81
CA VAL A 144 -32.98 13.18 -13.82
C VAL A 144 -34.42 12.71 -14.03
N GLU A 145 -34.84 12.59 -15.28
CA GLU A 145 -36.18 12.17 -15.67
C GLU A 145 -36.48 10.72 -15.26
N ALA A 146 -35.48 9.83 -15.40
CA ALA A 146 -35.61 8.43 -14.99
C ALA A 146 -35.70 8.29 -13.47
N TYR A 147 -34.91 9.07 -12.73
CA TYR A 147 -35.02 9.14 -11.27
C TYR A 147 -36.38 9.68 -10.82
N THR A 148 -36.84 10.79 -11.40
CA THR A 148 -38.15 11.37 -11.06
C THR A 148 -39.29 10.40 -11.38
N ALA A 149 -39.26 9.76 -12.56
CA ALA A 149 -40.29 8.80 -12.95
C ALA A 149 -40.33 7.59 -12.00
N HIS A 150 -39.17 7.10 -11.56
CA HIS A 150 -39.08 6.01 -10.58
C HIS A 150 -39.69 6.42 -9.23
N PHE A 151 -39.29 7.57 -8.68
CA PHE A 151 -39.80 8.03 -7.39
C PHE A 151 -41.29 8.42 -7.44
N ASP A 152 -41.77 8.96 -8.55
CA ASP A 152 -43.20 9.23 -8.77
C ASP A 152 -44.02 7.93 -8.82
N ALA A 153 -43.50 6.89 -9.51
CA ALA A 153 -44.14 5.59 -9.54
C ALA A 153 -44.16 4.93 -8.15
N LEU A 154 -43.06 5.03 -7.39
CA LEU A 154 -42.99 4.55 -6.01
C LEU A 154 -44.01 5.28 -5.12
N ARG A 155 -44.10 6.61 -5.22
CA ARG A 155 -45.03 7.42 -4.43
C ARG A 155 -46.49 7.01 -4.68
N LYS A 156 -46.87 6.79 -5.94
CA LYS A 156 -48.20 6.26 -6.30
C LYS A 156 -48.51 4.92 -5.64
N VAL A 157 -47.52 4.04 -5.51
CA VAL A 157 -47.69 2.74 -4.85
C VAL A 157 -47.82 2.90 -3.34
N LEU A 158 -46.98 3.72 -2.72
CA LEU A 158 -47.05 4.02 -1.28
C LEU A 158 -48.41 4.61 -0.91
N ASP A 159 -48.90 5.58 -1.69
CA ASP A 159 -50.21 6.22 -1.50
C ASP A 159 -51.34 5.20 -1.67
N LYS A 160 -51.24 4.30 -2.66
CA LYS A 160 -52.26 3.27 -2.94
C LYS A 160 -52.40 2.24 -1.81
N TYR A 161 -51.28 1.85 -1.19
CA TYR A 161 -51.26 0.83 -0.15
C TYR A 161 -51.17 1.39 1.27
N VAL A 162 -51.22 2.72 1.43
CA VAL A 162 -51.15 3.43 2.73
C VAL A 162 -49.95 2.99 3.55
N ILE A 163 -48.81 2.77 2.88
CA ILE A 163 -47.57 2.36 3.54
C ILE A 163 -46.91 3.63 4.09
N GLN A 164 -46.84 3.73 5.42
CA GLN A 164 -46.12 4.80 6.10
C GLN A 164 -44.60 4.59 5.91
N PRO A 165 -43.81 5.66 5.71
CA PRO A 165 -42.37 5.59 5.45
C PRO A 165 -41.56 5.03 6.63
#